data_AF-A0A6J6BZN9-F1
#
_entry.id   AF-A0A6J6BZN9-F1
#
_cell.length_a   1.000
_cell.length_b   1.000
_cell.length_c   1.000
_cell.angle_alpha   90.00
_cell.angle_beta   90.00
_cell.angle_gamma   90.00
#
_symmetry.space_group_name_H-M   'P 1'
#
loop_
_entity.id
_entity.type
_entity.pdbx_description
1 polymer ?
#
loop_
_entity_poly.entity_id
_entity_poly.type
_entity_poly.pdbx_seq_one_letter_code
_entity_poly.pdbx_strand_id
1 'polypeptide(L)' 'MVAINSVISFAAIASVPFGGVKDSGYGRIHGPEGILEFTYPRTVVRARFQLPIAFTSFKRTAGNDKLIVFLTKTLKGRLG' A
#
# COMPACT_ATOMS: atom_id res chain seq x y z
N MET A 1 -22.49 10.86 11.20
CA MET A 1 -22.10 10.93 12.63
C MET A 1 -23.37 10.92 13.46
N VAL A 2 -23.33 10.44 14.70
CA VAL A 2 -24.51 10.36 15.59
C VAL A 2 -24.11 10.86 16.97
N ALA A 3 -24.92 11.73 17.56
CA ALA A 3 -24.87 12.10 18.97
C ALA A 3 -26.20 11.75 19.64
N ILE A 4 -26.15 11.33 20.90
CA ILE A 4 -27.32 11.02 21.71
C ILE A 4 -27.48 12.14 22.74
N ASN A 5 -28.69 12.68 22.87
CA ASN A 5 -29.01 13.81 23.76
C ASN A 5 -28.15 15.07 23.53
N SER A 6 -27.65 15.26 22.30
CA SER A 6 -26.83 16.39 21.87
C SER A 6 -26.94 16.58 20.35
N VAL A 7 -26.63 17.77 19.85
CA VAL A 7 -26.80 18.14 18.43
C VAL A 7 -25.48 18.22 17.67
N ILE A 8 -24.38 18.65 18.29
CA ILE A 8 -23.10 18.92 17.60
C ILE A 8 -21.84 18.53 18.39
N SER A 9 -21.99 17.93 19.57
CA SER A 9 -20.84 17.67 20.47
C SER A 9 -19.71 16.86 19.84
N PHE A 10 -19.99 16.01 18.86
CA PHE A 10 -18.97 15.26 18.10
C PHE A 10 -17.99 16.18 17.33
N ALA A 11 -18.41 17.40 16.96
CA ALA A 11 -17.54 18.36 16.27
C ALA A 11 -16.42 18.89 17.18
N ALA A 12 -16.62 18.92 18.50
CA ALA A 12 -15.63 19.39 19.46
C ALA A 12 -14.57 18.32 19.81
N ILE A 13 -14.77 17.07 19.39
CA ILE A 13 -13.87 15.96 19.70
C ILE A 13 -12.90 15.79 18.52
N ALA A 14 -11.68 16.31 18.64
CA ALA A 14 -10.69 16.29 17.56
C ALA A 14 -10.23 14.88 17.15
N SER A 15 -10.38 13.88 18.03
CA SER A 15 -9.94 12.51 17.78
C SER A 15 -10.93 11.66 16.99
N VAL A 16 -12.18 12.11 16.79
CA VAL A 16 -13.18 11.34 16.02
C VAL A 16 -13.26 11.85 14.59
N PRO A 17 -13.44 10.99 13.58
CA PRO A 17 -13.47 11.40 12.19
C PRO A 17 -14.71 12.24 11.87
N PHE A 18 -14.52 13.51 11.53
CA PHE A 18 -15.60 14.44 11.16
C PHE A 18 -15.79 14.51 9.64
N GLY A 19 -16.98 14.19 9.15
CA GLY A 19 -17.34 14.29 7.72
C GLY A 19 -18.68 13.64 7.38
N GLY A 20 -19.16 13.94 6.16
CA GLY A 20 -20.48 13.55 5.65
C GLY A 20 -20.51 12.21 4.91
N VAL A 21 -21.68 11.89 4.38
CA VAL A 21 -21.92 10.80 3.42
C VAL A 21 -23.05 11.24 2.47
N LYS A 22 -23.06 10.77 1.21
CA LYS A 22 -24.03 11.16 0.16
C LYS A 22 -23.95 12.67 -0.15
N ASP A 23 -25.11 13.35 -0.24
CA ASP A 23 -25.21 14.77 -0.56
C ASP A 23 -24.59 15.68 0.52
N SER A 24 -24.33 15.15 1.72
CA SER A 24 -23.61 15.88 2.78
C SER A 24 -22.09 15.88 2.60
N GLY A 25 -21.57 15.25 1.55
CA GLY A 25 -20.14 15.20 1.22
C GLY A 25 -19.47 13.85 1.46
N TYR A 26 -18.14 13.84 1.31
CA TYR A 26 -17.27 12.67 1.51
C TYR A 26 -15.96 13.09 2.20
N GLY A 27 -15.13 12.11 2.60
CA GLY A 27 -13.85 12.35 3.28
C GLY A 27 -13.98 12.68 4.77
N ARG A 28 -12.85 12.95 5.45
CA ARG A 28 -12.80 13.31 6.88
C ARG A 28 -11.74 14.37 7.19
N ILE A 29 -11.99 15.26 8.15
CA ILE A 29 -11.02 16.33 8.52
C ILE A 29 -10.41 16.19 9.92
N HIS A 30 -11.01 15.37 10.78
CA HIS A 30 -10.54 15.12 12.15
C HIS A 30 -9.95 13.71 12.29
N GLY A 31 -9.26 13.46 13.41
CA GLY A 31 -8.64 12.18 13.69
C GLY A 31 -7.49 11.84 12.74
N PRO A 32 -6.97 10.60 12.81
CA PRO A 32 -5.97 10.10 11.87
C PRO A 32 -6.41 10.18 10.41
N GLU A 33 -7.70 9.97 10.13
CA GLU A 33 -8.29 10.05 8.80
C GLU A 33 -8.19 11.47 8.23
N GLY A 34 -8.34 12.48 9.08
CA GLY A 34 -8.18 13.89 8.70
C GLY A 34 -6.81 14.25 8.17
N ILE A 35 -5.76 13.73 8.81
CA ILE A 35 -4.38 13.95 8.37
C ILE A 35 -4.16 13.30 7.00
N LEU A 36 -4.74 12.12 6.78
CA LEU A 36 -4.56 11.38 5.52
C LEU A 36 -5.13 12.14 4.31
N GLU A 37 -6.20 12.91 4.45
CA GLU A 37 -6.75 13.76 3.36
C GLU A 37 -5.78 14.85 2.90
N PHE A 38 -4.84 15.28 3.75
CA PHE A 38 -3.80 16.26 3.39
C PHE A 38 -2.49 15.60 2.94
N THR A 39 -2.48 14.28 2.78
CA THR A 39 -1.33 13.53 2.28
C THR A 39 -1.65 12.91 0.92
N TYR A 40 -0.62 12.42 0.24
CA TYR A 40 -0.80 11.58 -0.93
C TYR A 40 -0.09 10.24 -0.72
N PRO A 41 -0.72 9.10 -1.10
CA PRO A 41 -0.05 7.82 -1.04
C PRO A 41 1.14 7.83 -2.00
N ARG A 42 2.33 7.48 -1.48
CA ARG A 42 3.55 7.39 -2.27
C ARG A 42 4.15 6.00 -2.15
N THR A 43 4.15 5.27 -3.25
CA THR A 43 4.83 3.97 -3.34
C THR A 43 6.27 4.17 -3.77
N VAL A 44 7.22 3.59 -3.02
CA VAL A 44 8.64 3.55 -3.39
C VAL A 44 9.07 2.10 -3.55
N VAL A 45 9.50 1.73 -4.75
CA VAL A 45 10.05 0.41 -5.05
C VAL A 45 11.55 0.53 -5.27
N ARG A 46 12.33 -0.20 -4.47
CA ARG A 46 13.80 -0.23 -4.59
C ARG A 46 14.27 -1.68 -4.65
N ALA A 47 15.16 -1.98 -5.59
CA ALA A 47 15.84 -3.26 -5.61
C ALA A 47 16.70 -3.40 -4.34
N ARG A 48 16.44 -4.45 -3.55
CA ARG A 48 17.24 -4.76 -2.34
C ARG A 48 18.68 -5.14 -2.72
N PHE A 49 18.84 -5.85 -3.84
CA PHE A 49 20.13 -6.24 -4.41
C PHE A 49 20.07 -6.10 -5.94
N GLN A 50 21.21 -5.79 -6.56
CA GLN A 50 21.37 -5.90 -8.00
C GLN A 50 21.75 -7.33 -8.33
N LEU A 51 20.86 -8.04 -9.02
CA LEU A 51 21.16 -9.39 -9.49
C LEU A 51 22.07 -9.28 -10.72
N PRO A 52 23.13 -10.09 -10.84
CA PRO A 52 24.02 -10.08 -12.01
C PRO A 52 23.34 -10.61 -13.28
N ILE A 53 22.07 -11.05 -13.18
CA ILE A 53 21.25 -11.53 -14.28
C ILE A 53 19.90 -10.84 -14.30
N ALA A 54 19.47 -10.41 -15.49
CA ALA A 54 18.18 -9.75 -15.70
C ALA A 54 17.05 -10.79 -15.83
N PHE A 55 16.54 -11.27 -14.70
CA PHE A 55 15.48 -12.29 -14.63
C PHE A 55 14.21 -11.94 -15.44
N THR A 56 13.82 -10.66 -15.46
CA THR A 56 12.59 -10.18 -16.11
C THR A 56 12.83 -9.55 -17.49
N SER A 57 14.03 -9.69 -18.06
CA SER A 57 14.34 -9.17 -19.40
C SER A 57 13.87 -10.09 -20.51
N PHE A 58 13.44 -9.50 -21.63
CA PHE A 58 13.14 -10.24 -22.87
C PHE A 58 14.40 -10.63 -23.66
N LYS A 59 15.55 -10.00 -23.40
CA LYS A 59 16.84 -10.27 -24.09
C LYS A 59 17.69 -11.33 -23.39
N ARG A 60 17.07 -12.29 -22.70
CA ARG A 60 17.81 -13.34 -22.00
C ARG A 60 18.49 -14.27 -23.01
N THR A 61 19.71 -14.70 -22.67
CA THR A 61 20.43 -15.72 -23.44
C THR A 61 20.06 -17.11 -22.94
N ALA A 62 20.20 -18.13 -23.80
CA ALA A 62 19.92 -19.52 -23.45
C ALA A 62 20.73 -20.01 -22.22
N GLY A 63 21.94 -19.46 -21.99
CA GLY A 63 22.74 -19.73 -20.80
C GLY A 63 22.11 -19.17 -19.52
N ASN A 64 21.62 -17.93 -19.56
CA ASN A 64 20.93 -17.31 -18.44
C ASN A 64 19.64 -18.06 -18.09
N ASP A 65 18.89 -18.52 -19.09
CA ASP A 65 17.65 -19.29 -18.86
C ASP A 65 17.92 -20.64 -18.21
N LYS A 66 18.97 -21.35 -18.63
CA LYS A 66 19.39 -22.60 -17.96
C LYS A 66 19.75 -22.36 -16.50
N LEU A 67 20.48 -21.27 -16.23
CA LEU A 67 20.86 -20.90 -14.87
C LEU A 67 19.63 -20.51 -14.02
N ILE A 68 18.68 -19.76 -14.57
CA ILE A 68 17.41 -19.41 -13.91
C ILE A 68 16.60 -20.67 -13.58
N VAL A 69 16.45 -21.60 -14.52
CA VAL A 69 15.72 -22.86 -14.29
C VAL A 69 16.42 -23.71 -13.24
N PHE A 70 17.75 -23.83 -13.30
CA PHE A 70 18.53 -24.56 -12.29
C PHE A 70 18.32 -23.95 -10.91
N LEU A 71 18.56 -22.64 -10.75
CA LEU A 71 18.38 -21.93 -9.48
C LEU A 71 16.95 -22.07 -8.94
N THR A 72 15.95 -21.93 -9.82
CA THR A 72 14.53 -22.04 -9.41
C THR A 72 14.21 -23.46 -8.94
N LYS A 73 14.69 -24.51 -9.62
CA LYS A 73 14.50 -25.91 -9.22
C LYS A 73 15.20 -26.22 -7.90
N THR A 74 16.43 -25.76 -7.71
CA THR A 74 17.20 -26.01 -6.47
C THR A 74 16.62 -25.24 -5.28
N LEU A 75 16.15 -24.00 -5.48
CA LEU A 75 15.56 -23.18 -4.43
C LEU A 75 14.14 -23.64 -4.06
N LYS A 76 13.27 -23.93 -5.04
CA LYS A 76 11.92 -24.45 -4.77
C LYS A 76 11.93 -25.90 -4.28
N GLY A 77 12.93 -26.71 -4.64
CA GLY A 77 13.05 -28.10 -4.18
C GLY A 77 13.79 -28.29 -2.84
N ARG A 78 14.31 -27.22 -2.22
CA ARG A 78 14.92 -27.26 -0.87
C ARG A 78 14.11 -26.53 0.21
N LEU A 79 13.09 -25.75 -0.17
CA LEU A 79 12.22 -24.97 0.74
C LEU A 79 10.73 -25.34 0.59
N GLY A 80 10.45 -26.53 0.06
CA GLY A 80 9.14 -27.15 -0.04
C GLY A 80 9.30 -28.65 -0.21
#